data_AF-A0A6H9KQR7-F1
#
_entry.id   AF-A0A6H9KQR7-F1
#
_cell.length_a   1.000
_cell.length_b   1.000
_cell.length_c   1.000
_cell.angle_alpha   90.00
_cell.angle_beta   90.00
_cell.angle_gamma   90.00
#
_symmetry.space_group_name_H-M   'P 1'
#
loop_
_entity.id
_entity.type
_entity.pdbx_description
1 polymer ?
#
loop_
_entity_poly.entity_id
_entity_poly.type
_entity_poly.pdbx_seq_one_letter_code
_entity_poly.pdbx_strand_id
1 'polypeptide(L)'
;MEEYFEPDERWKAFFGIKSREEYLQNYLIKGHFHEDVPKDVVEAFITVEYLLAHSYYLWQMYDEAFRKALLTLEMAIKLKAKLLKIDLRFNDKRNKKRPKTLVRLINEICNKEHLEELKYQLNRSRKIRNSQVHPESNSYMGAVGGSGRNIRLFVVVLNHLFQNDDWHLARYKEKKKLEEFLLVFGKELLILEIGLVKGPLIYNFINFELVENTLFLSCNPVLQNTYEMLSKKTFPSSIFLVLKDYNCSESEISGFNSKNQKVRLYKTSKKANLEKLNSYKMDLEKLVVEEKENLYAVRSYKRLVEQDSSWEITEEEYKILTFSNQSNQ
;
A
#
# COMPACT_ATOMS: atom_id res chain seq x y z
N MET A 1 -38.79 -17.58 2.67
CA MET A 1 -37.46 -18.16 2.94
C MET A 1 -36.46 -17.84 1.83
N GLU A 2 -36.88 -17.34 0.67
CA GLU A 2 -36.00 -17.02 -0.48
C GLU A 2 -35.14 -15.76 -0.26
N GLU A 3 -35.59 -14.80 0.55
CA GLU A 3 -34.94 -13.49 0.75
C GLU A 3 -33.46 -13.55 1.22
N TYR A 4 -33.03 -14.62 1.90
CA TYR A 4 -31.66 -14.76 2.40
C TYR A 4 -30.65 -15.31 1.39
N PHE A 5 -31.14 -15.78 0.23
CA PHE A 5 -30.30 -16.35 -0.84
C PHE A 5 -30.35 -15.52 -2.12
N GLU A 6 -31.12 -14.43 -2.13
CA GLU A 6 -31.09 -13.44 -3.19
C GLU A 6 -29.85 -12.55 -3.06
N PRO A 7 -29.21 -12.17 -4.18
CA PRO A 7 -28.08 -11.27 -4.14
C PRO A 7 -28.49 -9.91 -3.59
N ASP A 8 -27.61 -9.31 -2.79
CA ASP A 8 -27.83 -7.96 -2.33
C ASP A 8 -27.81 -6.99 -3.53
N GLU A 9 -28.92 -6.29 -3.76
CA GLU A 9 -29.12 -5.42 -4.94
C GLU A 9 -28.04 -4.34 -5.09
N ARG A 10 -27.36 -3.97 -3.99
CA ARG A 10 -26.24 -3.01 -4.02
C ARG A 10 -25.10 -3.47 -4.91
N TRP A 11 -24.83 -4.77 -4.99
CA TRP A 11 -23.78 -5.32 -5.86
C TRP A 11 -24.06 -5.05 -7.34
N LYS A 12 -25.32 -5.23 -7.75
CA LYS A 12 -25.75 -4.94 -9.11
C LYS A 12 -25.85 -3.43 -9.35
N ALA A 13 -26.48 -2.70 -8.43
CA ALA A 13 -26.78 -1.27 -8.59
C ALA A 13 -25.54 -0.37 -8.60
N PHE A 14 -24.55 -0.65 -7.74
CA PHE A 14 -23.36 0.21 -7.59
C PHE A 14 -22.10 -0.33 -8.27
N PHE A 15 -22.00 -1.66 -8.44
CA PHE A 15 -20.80 -2.30 -8.95
C PHE A 15 -21.01 -3.08 -10.24
N GLY A 16 -22.26 -3.17 -10.73
CA GLY A 16 -22.58 -3.85 -11.98
C GLY A 16 -22.34 -5.37 -11.94
N ILE A 17 -22.24 -5.96 -10.76
CA ILE A 17 -21.98 -7.40 -10.57
C ILE A 17 -23.23 -8.19 -10.97
N LYS A 18 -23.05 -9.14 -11.89
CA LYS A 18 -24.14 -9.89 -12.52
C LYS A 18 -24.28 -11.31 -12.01
N SER A 19 -23.25 -11.86 -11.36
CA SER A 19 -23.27 -13.21 -10.83
C SER A 19 -22.45 -13.35 -9.56
N ARG A 20 -22.69 -14.46 -8.86
CA ARG A 20 -21.91 -14.87 -7.69
C ARG A 20 -20.45 -15.13 -8.07
N GLU A 21 -20.20 -15.71 -9.24
CA GLU A 21 -18.84 -16.02 -9.72
C GLU A 21 -18.05 -14.72 -9.93
N GLU A 22 -18.67 -13.73 -10.57
CA GLU A 22 -18.09 -12.40 -10.76
C GLU A 22 -17.85 -11.70 -9.41
N TYR A 23 -18.80 -11.81 -8.49
CA TYR A 23 -18.62 -11.32 -7.12
C TYR A 23 -17.39 -11.92 -6.45
N LEU A 24 -17.31 -13.26 -6.43
CA LEU A 24 -16.22 -13.97 -5.76
C LEU A 24 -14.87 -13.64 -6.41
N GLN A 25 -14.81 -13.48 -7.73
CA GLN A 25 -13.58 -13.07 -8.41
C GLN A 25 -13.10 -11.68 -7.98
N ASN A 26 -14.01 -10.73 -7.78
CA ASN A 26 -13.65 -9.34 -7.53
C ASN A 26 -13.51 -8.97 -6.04
N TYR A 27 -14.24 -9.66 -5.16
CA TYR A 27 -14.42 -9.26 -3.76
C TYR A 27 -14.03 -10.32 -2.72
N LEU A 28 -13.88 -11.59 -3.10
CA LEU A 28 -13.34 -12.60 -2.18
C LEU A 28 -11.83 -12.40 -2.04
N ILE A 29 -11.38 -12.24 -0.80
CA ILE A 29 -9.95 -12.11 -0.50
C ILE A 29 -9.52 -13.36 0.24
N LYS A 30 -8.72 -14.19 -0.43
CA LYS A 30 -8.17 -15.42 0.15
C LYS A 30 -6.94 -15.13 0.99
N GLY A 31 -6.81 -15.76 2.14
CA GLY A 31 -5.65 -15.70 3.02
C GLY A 31 -4.49 -16.52 2.47
N HIS A 32 -3.69 -15.91 1.60
CA HIS A 32 -2.48 -16.53 1.07
C HIS A 32 -1.32 -16.35 2.06
N PHE A 33 -1.24 -17.27 3.02
CA PHE A 33 -0.22 -17.28 4.06
C PHE A 33 0.96 -18.19 3.71
N HIS A 34 2.17 -17.81 4.13
CA HIS A 34 3.32 -18.72 4.12
C HIS A 34 3.31 -19.64 5.34
N GLU A 35 4.16 -20.66 5.33
CA GLU A 35 4.16 -21.73 6.35
C GLU A 35 4.49 -21.24 7.77
N ASP A 36 5.31 -20.19 7.92
CA ASP A 36 5.64 -19.65 9.25
C ASP A 36 4.47 -18.91 9.93
N VAL A 37 3.36 -18.65 9.23
CA VAL A 37 2.16 -18.08 9.86
C VAL A 37 1.46 -19.14 10.72
N PRO A 38 1.21 -18.88 12.02
CA PRO A 38 0.60 -19.87 12.90
C PRO A 38 -0.77 -20.36 12.40
N LYS A 39 -1.02 -21.66 12.53
CA LYS A 39 -2.28 -22.31 12.13
C LYS A 39 -3.52 -21.60 12.68
N ASP A 40 -3.50 -21.15 13.94
CA ASP A 40 -4.60 -20.39 14.54
C ASP A 40 -4.97 -19.13 13.75
N VAL A 41 -3.98 -18.44 13.17
CA VAL A 41 -4.20 -17.23 12.34
C VAL A 41 -4.84 -17.63 11.01
N VAL A 42 -4.31 -18.69 10.37
CA VAL A 42 -4.85 -19.22 9.11
C VAL A 42 -6.30 -19.65 9.28
N GLU A 43 -6.61 -20.44 10.31
CA GLU A 43 -7.98 -20.90 10.60
C GLU A 43 -8.92 -19.74 10.94
N ALA A 44 -8.47 -18.75 11.72
CA ALA A 44 -9.27 -17.56 11.99
C ALA A 44 -9.58 -16.75 10.72
N PHE A 45 -8.66 -16.74 9.75
CA PHE A 45 -8.84 -16.06 8.48
C PHE A 45 -9.75 -16.82 7.51
N ILE A 46 -9.83 -18.16 7.58
CA ILE A 46 -10.84 -18.93 6.83
C ILE A 46 -12.24 -18.43 7.16
N THR A 47 -12.52 -18.06 8.42
CA THR A 47 -13.80 -17.43 8.78
C THR A 47 -14.02 -16.10 8.07
N VAL A 48 -12.97 -15.29 7.88
CA VAL A 48 -13.04 -14.03 7.12
C VAL A 48 -13.44 -14.33 5.67
N GLU A 49 -12.83 -15.33 5.04
CA GLU A 49 -13.16 -15.73 3.67
C GLU A 49 -14.64 -16.16 3.53
N TYR A 50 -15.14 -16.94 4.48
CA TYR A 50 -16.55 -17.33 4.49
C TYR A 50 -17.48 -16.12 4.64
N LEU A 51 -17.16 -15.18 5.54
CA LEU A 51 -17.95 -13.96 5.71
C LEU A 51 -17.93 -13.11 4.43
N LEU A 52 -16.78 -12.95 3.78
CA LEU A 52 -16.67 -12.28 2.48
C LEU A 52 -17.50 -12.98 1.41
N ALA A 53 -17.40 -14.31 1.30
CA ALA A 53 -18.17 -15.06 0.31
C ALA A 53 -19.69 -14.91 0.49
N HIS A 54 -20.17 -14.85 1.75
CA HIS A 54 -21.59 -14.67 2.06
C HIS A 54 -22.05 -13.21 1.99
N SER A 55 -21.11 -12.26 1.88
CA SER A 55 -21.44 -10.84 1.70
C SER A 55 -22.08 -10.53 0.35
N TYR A 56 -22.06 -11.49 -0.58
CA TYR A 56 -22.87 -11.45 -1.80
C TYR A 56 -24.38 -11.35 -1.51
N TYR A 57 -24.84 -12.06 -0.48
CA TYR A 57 -26.27 -12.12 -0.11
C TYR A 57 -26.67 -11.06 0.93
N LEU A 58 -25.71 -10.60 1.73
CA LEU A 58 -25.95 -9.58 2.76
C LEU A 58 -24.74 -8.67 2.88
N TRP A 59 -24.84 -7.44 2.36
CA TRP A 59 -23.75 -6.45 2.35
C TRP A 59 -23.06 -6.26 3.71
N GLN A 60 -23.82 -6.29 4.80
CA GLN A 60 -23.34 -6.08 6.17
C GLN A 60 -22.32 -7.15 6.60
N MET A 61 -22.37 -8.36 6.04
CA MET A 61 -21.37 -9.40 6.30
C MET A 61 -19.97 -8.96 5.90
N TYR A 62 -19.83 -8.00 4.98
CA TYR A 62 -18.53 -7.53 4.52
C TYR A 62 -17.82 -6.75 5.62
N ASP A 63 -18.58 -5.96 6.39
CA ASP A 63 -18.05 -5.22 7.53
C ASP A 63 -17.75 -6.16 8.71
N GLU A 64 -18.53 -7.23 8.90
CA GLU A 64 -18.21 -8.28 9.88
C GLU A 64 -16.94 -9.06 9.49
N ALA A 65 -16.76 -9.36 8.20
CA ALA A 65 -15.52 -9.96 7.70
C ALA A 65 -14.32 -9.06 8.01
N PHE A 66 -14.46 -7.75 7.78
CA PHE A 66 -13.43 -6.77 8.08
C PHE A 66 -13.10 -6.71 9.59
N ARG A 67 -14.11 -6.67 10.47
CA ARG A 67 -13.90 -6.72 11.93
C ARG A 67 -13.23 -8.03 12.35
N LYS A 68 -13.63 -9.16 11.79
CA LYS A 68 -12.99 -10.46 12.05
C LYS A 68 -11.51 -10.46 11.61
N ALA A 69 -11.18 -9.84 10.48
CA ALA A 69 -9.79 -9.68 10.03
C ALA A 69 -8.97 -8.82 11.01
N LEU A 70 -9.52 -7.72 11.52
CA LEU A 70 -8.88 -6.87 12.53
C LEU A 70 -8.61 -7.62 13.85
N LEU A 71 -9.57 -8.42 14.31
CA LEU A 71 -9.41 -9.27 15.51
C LEU A 71 -8.35 -10.36 15.29
N THR A 72 -8.30 -10.92 14.08
CA THR A 72 -7.28 -11.91 13.69
C THR A 72 -5.87 -11.30 13.72
N LEU A 73 -5.71 -10.06 13.26
CA LEU A 73 -4.44 -9.33 13.38
C LEU A 73 -4.03 -9.09 14.83
N GLU A 74 -4.96 -8.69 15.71
CA GLU A 74 -4.68 -8.53 17.14
C GLU A 74 -4.22 -9.85 17.78
N MET A 75 -4.89 -10.96 17.46
CA MET A 75 -4.50 -12.29 17.91
C MET A 75 -3.09 -12.65 17.43
N ALA A 76 -2.78 -12.40 16.16
CA ALA A 76 -1.47 -12.63 15.58
C ALA A 76 -0.35 -11.84 16.28
N ILE A 77 -0.57 -10.56 16.60
CA ILE A 77 0.38 -9.75 17.38
C ILE A 77 0.67 -10.40 18.74
N LYS A 78 -0.36 -10.89 19.44
CA LYS A 78 -0.20 -11.58 20.72
C LYS A 78 0.55 -12.91 20.56
N LEU A 79 0.30 -13.65 19.47
CA LEU A 79 1.02 -14.88 19.16
C LEU A 79 2.50 -14.59 18.89
N LYS A 80 2.83 -13.59 18.06
CA LYS A 80 4.23 -13.20 17.80
C LYS A 80 4.95 -12.76 19.07
N ALA A 81 4.29 -11.99 19.94
CA ALA A 81 4.85 -11.63 21.25
C ALA A 81 5.22 -12.88 22.08
N LYS A 82 4.33 -13.89 22.15
CA LYS A 82 4.61 -15.15 22.84
C LYS A 82 5.80 -15.90 22.22
N LEU A 83 5.86 -15.98 20.88
CA LEU A 83 6.98 -16.62 20.16
C LEU A 83 8.32 -15.95 20.49
N LEU A 84 8.33 -14.62 20.61
CA LEU A 84 9.50 -13.82 21.01
C LEU A 84 9.73 -13.79 22.53
N LYS A 85 8.99 -14.59 23.31
CA LYS A 85 9.06 -14.63 24.79
C LYS A 85 8.80 -13.28 25.46
N ILE A 86 8.02 -12.41 24.81
CA ILE A 86 7.55 -11.13 25.36
C ILE A 86 6.33 -11.40 26.23
N ASP A 87 6.40 -11.06 27.53
CA ASP A 87 5.26 -11.20 28.45
C ASP A 87 4.08 -10.32 27.97
N LEU A 88 2.87 -10.89 27.92
CA LEU A 88 1.65 -10.17 27.58
C LEU A 88 1.14 -9.29 28.72
N ARG A 89 1.74 -9.39 29.91
CA ARG A 89 1.39 -8.61 31.09
C ARG A 89 2.57 -7.75 31.55
N PHE A 90 2.25 -6.70 32.28
CA PHE A 90 3.23 -5.88 32.99
C PHE A 90 2.75 -5.61 34.42
N ASN A 91 3.68 -5.37 35.34
CA ASN A 91 3.35 -4.93 36.69
C ASN A 91 3.07 -3.43 36.67
N ASP A 92 1.91 -3.02 37.15
CA ASP A 92 1.63 -1.61 37.39
C ASP A 92 2.43 -1.08 38.61
N LYS A 93 2.30 0.22 38.89
CA LYS A 93 2.98 0.87 40.05
C LYS A 93 2.63 0.22 41.40
N ARG A 94 1.60 -0.63 41.47
CA ARG A 94 1.13 -1.34 42.67
C ARG A 94 1.46 -2.83 42.61
N ASN A 95 2.40 -3.25 41.75
CA ASN A 95 2.76 -4.65 41.51
C ASN A 95 1.58 -5.55 41.07
N LYS A 96 0.49 -4.98 40.52
CA LYS A 96 -0.60 -5.77 39.95
C LYS A 96 -0.31 -6.08 38.49
N LYS A 97 -0.45 -7.35 38.11
CA LYS A 97 -0.32 -7.78 36.71
C LYS A 97 -1.48 -7.26 35.87
N ARG A 98 -1.19 -6.43 34.88
CA ARG A 98 -2.14 -5.87 33.91
C ARG A 98 -1.78 -6.30 32.48
N PRO A 99 -2.76 -6.50 31.58
CA PRO A 99 -2.46 -6.80 30.18
C PRO A 99 -1.76 -5.61 29.53
N LYS A 100 -0.74 -5.87 28.71
CA LYS A 100 -0.11 -4.85 27.87
C LYS A 100 -1.09 -4.41 26.78
N THR A 101 -1.02 -3.13 26.44
CA THR A 101 -1.75 -2.58 25.30
C THR A 101 -1.14 -3.08 23.99
N LEU A 102 -1.91 -3.10 22.91
CA LEU A 102 -1.40 -3.46 21.59
C LEU A 102 -0.23 -2.58 21.15
N VAL A 103 -0.29 -1.26 21.40
CA VAL A 103 0.83 -0.34 21.11
C VAL A 103 2.12 -0.81 21.77
N ARG A 104 2.04 -1.19 23.04
CA ARG A 104 3.20 -1.62 23.80
C ARG A 104 3.77 -2.93 23.25
N LEU A 105 2.90 -3.89 22.91
CA LEU A 105 3.34 -5.14 22.28
C LEU A 105 3.99 -4.89 20.92
N ILE A 106 3.40 -4.05 20.08
CA ILE A 106 3.96 -3.69 18.77
C ILE A 106 5.36 -3.06 18.92
N ASN A 107 5.52 -2.12 19.87
CA ASN A 107 6.81 -1.48 20.12
C ASN A 107 7.87 -2.47 20.65
N GLU A 108 7.48 -3.44 21.46
CA GLU A 108 8.40 -4.46 21.97
C GLU A 108 8.76 -5.51 20.90
N ILE A 109 7.81 -5.89 20.02
CA ILE A 109 8.05 -6.78 18.88
C ILE A 109 8.96 -6.11 17.83
N CYS A 110 8.71 -4.83 17.54
CA CYS A 110 9.39 -4.08 16.49
C CYS A 110 10.38 -3.06 17.09
N ASN A 111 11.22 -3.50 18.01
CA ASN A 111 12.17 -2.62 18.72
C ASN A 111 13.48 -2.35 17.95
N LYS A 112 13.64 -2.93 16.75
CA LYS A 112 14.81 -2.76 15.88
C LYS A 112 14.49 -1.82 14.73
N GLU A 113 15.51 -1.10 14.25
CA GLU A 113 15.35 -0.11 13.17
C GLU A 113 14.80 -0.73 11.88
N HIS A 114 15.26 -1.92 11.50
CA HIS A 114 14.80 -2.62 10.30
C HIS A 114 13.34 -3.12 10.38
N LEU A 115 12.68 -2.96 11.53
CA LEU A 115 11.27 -3.32 11.74
C LEU A 115 10.34 -2.08 11.81
N GLU A 116 10.86 -0.87 11.59
CA GLU A 116 10.05 0.36 11.74
C GLU A 116 8.89 0.43 10.73
N GLU A 117 9.06 -0.12 9.53
CA GLU A 117 7.99 -0.21 8.53
C GLU A 117 6.86 -1.17 8.97
N LEU A 118 7.22 -2.36 9.43
CA LEU A 118 6.26 -3.30 10.01
C LEU A 118 5.53 -2.68 11.22
N LYS A 119 6.26 -1.97 12.08
CA LYS A 119 5.70 -1.25 13.22
C LYS A 119 4.70 -0.18 12.80
N TYR A 120 4.99 0.56 11.74
CA TYR A 120 4.06 1.54 11.16
C TYR A 120 2.78 0.86 10.68
N GLN A 121 2.90 -0.21 9.90
CA GLN A 121 1.77 -1.00 9.39
C GLN A 121 0.89 -1.55 10.52
N LEU A 122 1.50 -2.18 11.54
CA LEU A 122 0.78 -2.71 12.69
C LEU A 122 0.06 -1.61 13.48
N ASN A 123 0.68 -0.45 13.66
CA ASN A 123 0.06 0.69 14.33
C ASN A 123 -1.10 1.29 13.53
N ARG A 124 -1.00 1.35 12.20
CA ARG A 124 -2.11 1.76 11.32
C ARG A 124 -3.30 0.82 11.49
N SER A 125 -3.08 -0.49 11.37
CA SER A 125 -4.12 -1.49 11.55
C SER A 125 -4.76 -1.45 12.94
N ARG A 126 -3.96 -1.19 13.99
CA ARG A 126 -4.48 -0.95 15.34
C ARG A 126 -5.37 0.29 15.42
N LYS A 127 -5.00 1.40 14.76
CA LYS A 127 -5.84 2.62 14.74
C LYS A 127 -7.18 2.34 14.05
N ILE A 128 -7.16 1.63 12.93
CA ILE A 128 -8.37 1.16 12.22
C ILE A 128 -9.21 0.26 13.14
N ARG A 129 -8.58 -0.72 13.80
CA ARG A 129 -9.26 -1.58 14.78
C ARG A 129 -9.96 -0.75 15.84
N ASN A 130 -9.28 0.24 16.40
CA ASN A 130 -9.83 1.07 17.46
C ASN A 130 -11.06 1.89 17.02
N SER A 131 -11.10 2.37 15.78
CA SER A 131 -12.29 3.07 15.27
C SER A 131 -13.45 2.11 14.96
N GLN A 132 -13.16 0.89 14.55
CA GLN A 132 -14.17 -0.09 14.15
C GLN A 132 -14.84 -0.83 15.33
N VAL A 133 -14.15 -1.00 16.46
CA VAL A 133 -14.70 -1.72 17.64
C VAL A 133 -15.54 -0.83 18.57
N HIS A 134 -15.58 0.47 18.32
CA HIS A 134 -16.38 1.45 19.06
C HIS A 134 -17.24 2.28 18.11
N PRO A 135 -18.15 1.64 17.32
CA PRO A 135 -19.01 2.39 16.42
C PRO A 135 -19.98 3.25 17.23
N GLU A 136 -20.05 4.55 16.93
CA GLU A 136 -21.03 5.46 17.54
C GLU A 136 -22.44 5.30 16.92
N SER A 137 -22.53 4.67 15.74
CA SER A 137 -23.79 4.36 15.06
C SER A 137 -23.63 3.13 14.16
N ASN A 138 -24.74 2.53 13.75
CA ASN A 138 -24.75 1.50 12.71
C ASN A 138 -24.43 2.15 11.35
N SER A 139 -23.16 2.18 10.99
CA SER A 139 -22.70 2.55 9.65
C SER A 139 -22.12 1.32 8.96
N TYR A 140 -22.60 1.07 7.73
CA TYR A 140 -22.09 -0.01 6.89
C TYR A 140 -21.43 0.61 5.66
N MET A 141 -20.11 0.54 5.60
CA MET A 141 -19.37 1.02 4.43
C MET A 141 -19.20 -0.10 3.39
N GLY A 142 -19.28 -1.37 3.81
CA GLY A 142 -19.04 -2.56 3.00
C GLY A 142 -17.81 -2.42 2.09
N ALA A 143 -17.95 -2.79 0.82
CA ALA A 143 -16.84 -2.70 -0.13
C ALA A 143 -16.47 -1.26 -0.54
N VAL A 144 -17.35 -0.27 -0.34
CA VAL A 144 -17.10 1.14 -0.70
C VAL A 144 -16.09 1.80 0.23
N GLY A 145 -16.04 1.39 1.50
CA GLY A 145 -15.17 2.01 2.53
C GLY A 145 -13.70 1.64 2.50
N GLY A 146 -13.23 0.95 1.46
CA GLY A 146 -11.86 0.42 1.42
C GLY A 146 -11.64 -0.78 2.35
N SER A 147 -12.69 -1.39 2.90
CA SER A 147 -12.62 -2.58 3.76
C SER A 147 -11.87 -3.72 3.07
N GLY A 148 -12.19 -4.01 1.80
CA GLY A 148 -11.52 -5.07 1.05
C GLY A 148 -10.02 -4.81 0.86
N ARG A 149 -9.65 -3.56 0.55
CA ARG A 149 -8.24 -3.16 0.43
C ARG A 149 -7.49 -3.36 1.74
N ASN A 150 -8.08 -2.96 2.86
CA ASN A 150 -7.47 -3.17 4.17
C ASN A 150 -7.37 -4.65 4.55
N ILE A 151 -8.33 -5.50 4.18
CA ILE A 151 -8.24 -6.95 4.40
C ILE A 151 -7.03 -7.54 3.66
N ARG A 152 -6.81 -7.18 2.38
CA ARG A 152 -5.62 -7.59 1.62
C ARG A 152 -4.34 -7.18 2.33
N LEU A 153 -4.27 -5.91 2.76
CA LEU A 153 -3.12 -5.41 3.52
C LEU A 153 -2.89 -6.21 4.82
N PHE A 154 -3.96 -6.59 5.54
CA PHE A 154 -3.80 -7.36 6.77
C PHE A 154 -3.18 -8.72 6.51
N VAL A 155 -3.50 -9.40 5.41
CA VAL A 155 -2.84 -10.66 5.06
C VAL A 155 -1.34 -10.45 4.82
N VAL A 156 -0.96 -9.39 4.10
CA VAL A 156 0.45 -9.06 3.86
C VAL A 156 1.18 -8.75 5.18
N VAL A 157 0.58 -7.92 6.04
CA VAL A 157 1.14 -7.60 7.36
C VAL A 157 1.25 -8.85 8.24
N LEU A 158 0.30 -9.78 8.16
CA LEU A 158 0.35 -11.04 8.88
C LEU A 158 1.52 -11.90 8.40
N ASN A 159 1.75 -12.01 7.10
CA ASN A 159 2.94 -12.68 6.56
C ASN A 159 4.22 -12.01 7.09
N HIS A 160 4.37 -10.70 6.90
CA HIS A 160 5.54 -9.96 7.37
C HIS A 160 5.77 -10.10 8.89
N LEU A 161 4.71 -10.14 9.69
CA LEU A 161 4.81 -10.32 11.13
C LEU A 161 5.49 -11.64 11.52
N PHE A 162 5.27 -12.71 10.75
CA PHE A 162 5.82 -14.02 11.04
C PHE A 162 7.12 -14.36 10.32
N GLN A 163 7.55 -13.53 9.37
CA GLN A 163 8.88 -13.62 8.78
C GLN A 163 10.00 -13.55 9.84
N ASN A 164 11.14 -14.14 9.50
CA ASN A 164 12.34 -14.14 10.33
C ASN A 164 13.07 -12.78 10.27
N ASP A 165 13.96 -12.53 11.24
CA ASP A 165 14.66 -11.24 11.37
C ASP A 165 15.60 -10.95 10.20
N ASP A 166 16.23 -11.99 9.64
CA ASP A 166 17.16 -11.88 8.52
C ASP A 166 16.47 -11.42 7.24
N TRP A 167 15.24 -11.90 7.00
CA TRP A 167 14.39 -11.48 5.90
C TRP A 167 14.10 -9.97 5.98
N HIS A 168 13.68 -9.49 7.16
CA HIS A 168 13.42 -8.06 7.38
C HIS A 168 14.68 -7.23 7.21
N LEU A 169 15.81 -7.70 7.73
CA LEU A 169 17.09 -7.01 7.63
C LEU A 169 17.57 -6.91 6.16
N ALA A 170 17.39 -7.97 5.36
CA ALA A 170 17.74 -7.99 3.95
C ALA A 170 16.90 -6.97 3.15
N ARG A 171 15.58 -6.98 3.35
CA ARG A 171 14.66 -6.03 2.73
C ARG A 171 14.95 -4.58 3.11
N TYR A 172 15.21 -4.34 4.39
CA TYR A 172 15.59 -3.02 4.87
C TYR A 172 16.89 -2.50 4.23
N LYS A 173 17.92 -3.35 4.11
CA LYS A 173 19.19 -3.00 3.43
C LYS A 173 18.97 -2.68 1.96
N GLU A 174 18.17 -3.48 1.26
CA GLU A 174 17.85 -3.25 -0.14
C GLU A 174 17.10 -1.93 -0.33
N LYS A 175 16.08 -1.67 0.50
CA LYS A 175 15.31 -0.43 0.48
C LYS A 175 16.20 0.79 0.74
N LYS A 176 17.11 0.74 1.73
CA LYS A 176 18.07 1.82 1.98
C LYS A 176 19.01 2.06 0.80
N LYS A 177 19.56 1.00 0.22
CA LYS A 177 20.41 1.11 -0.98
C LYS A 177 19.65 1.77 -2.14
N LEU A 178 18.39 1.40 -2.34
CA LEU A 178 17.55 1.97 -3.37
C LEU A 178 17.21 3.44 -3.06
N GLU A 179 16.90 3.78 -1.80
CA GLU A 179 16.65 5.15 -1.36
C GLU A 179 17.85 6.07 -1.66
N GLU A 180 19.05 5.63 -1.29
CA GLU A 180 20.30 6.34 -1.55
C GLU A 180 20.53 6.55 -3.06
N PHE A 181 20.30 5.50 -3.86
CA PHE A 181 20.38 5.57 -5.32
C PHE A 181 19.37 6.58 -5.89
N LEU A 182 18.10 6.48 -5.49
CA LEU A 182 17.02 7.34 -5.98
C LEU A 182 17.21 8.81 -5.56
N LEU A 183 17.81 9.07 -4.40
CA LEU A 183 18.11 10.42 -3.93
C LEU A 183 19.13 11.13 -4.83
N VAL A 184 20.09 10.39 -5.38
CA VAL A 184 21.08 10.92 -6.32
C VAL A 184 20.51 10.95 -7.73
N PHE A 185 19.96 9.82 -8.20
CA PHE A 185 19.45 9.66 -9.56
C PHE A 185 18.26 10.59 -9.86
N GLY A 186 17.37 10.78 -8.88
CA GLY A 186 16.18 11.62 -9.00
C GLY A 186 16.42 13.13 -9.04
N LYS A 187 17.67 13.59 -8.92
CA LYS A 187 18.06 15.00 -9.13
C LYS A 187 18.31 15.32 -10.61
N GLU A 188 18.47 14.30 -11.44
CA GLU A 188 18.75 14.44 -12.86
C GLU A 188 17.45 14.63 -13.65
N LEU A 189 17.57 15.23 -14.85
CA LEU A 189 16.46 15.26 -15.79
C LEU A 189 16.38 13.91 -16.51
N LEU A 190 15.23 13.23 -16.40
CA LEU A 190 15.04 11.89 -16.93
C LEU A 190 14.04 11.87 -18.08
N ILE A 191 14.21 10.92 -19.00
CA ILE A 191 13.22 10.56 -20.03
C ILE A 191 12.53 9.28 -19.59
N LEU A 192 11.20 9.28 -19.61
CA LEU A 192 10.41 8.05 -19.52
C LEU A 192 10.21 7.44 -20.91
N GLU A 193 10.40 6.14 -21.03
CA GLU A 193 10.13 5.34 -22.24
C GLU A 193 9.35 4.08 -21.84
N ILE A 194 8.25 3.80 -22.55
CA ILE A 194 7.42 2.60 -22.35
C ILE A 194 7.29 1.88 -23.69
N GLY A 195 7.85 0.69 -23.78
CA GLY A 195 7.99 -0.04 -25.04
C GLY A 195 8.84 0.77 -26.04
N LEU A 196 8.25 1.13 -27.18
CA LEU A 196 8.88 1.97 -28.20
C LEU A 196 8.44 3.45 -28.11
N VAL A 197 7.59 3.79 -27.14
CA VAL A 197 6.99 5.12 -27.02
C VAL A 197 7.79 5.94 -26.03
N LYS A 198 8.34 7.07 -26.50
CA LYS A 198 8.94 8.08 -25.63
C LYS A 198 7.84 8.87 -24.95
N GLY A 199 7.83 8.77 -23.63
CA GLY A 199 6.94 9.49 -22.73
C GLY A 199 7.48 10.87 -22.33
N PRO A 200 6.90 11.47 -21.28
CA PRO A 200 7.29 12.78 -20.78
C PRO A 200 8.68 12.78 -20.12
N LEU A 201 9.21 13.99 -19.93
CA LEU A 201 10.37 14.20 -19.07
C LEU A 201 9.94 14.12 -17.60
N ILE A 202 10.80 13.55 -16.75
CA ILE A 202 10.59 13.47 -15.30
C ILE A 202 11.59 14.40 -14.62
N TYR A 203 11.09 15.26 -13.73
CA TYR A 203 11.90 16.25 -13.01
C TYR A 203 12.41 15.72 -11.66
N ASN A 204 11.59 14.93 -10.95
CA ASN A 204 12.00 14.27 -9.70
C ASN A 204 11.08 13.10 -9.33
N PHE A 205 11.48 12.37 -8.29
CA PHE A 205 10.67 11.35 -7.62
C PHE A 205 9.93 11.96 -6.42
N ILE A 206 8.67 11.56 -6.23
CA ILE A 206 7.80 11.99 -5.13
C ILE A 206 7.93 11.01 -3.97
N ASN A 207 7.77 9.73 -4.25
CA ASN A 207 7.93 8.62 -3.34
C ASN A 207 8.35 7.37 -4.13
N PHE A 208 8.76 6.35 -3.39
CA PHE A 208 8.91 5.01 -3.92
C PHE A 208 8.44 3.99 -2.88
N GLU A 209 8.05 2.83 -3.36
CA GLU A 209 7.85 1.63 -2.54
C GLU A 209 8.55 0.46 -3.22
N LEU A 210 9.17 -0.39 -2.41
CA LEU A 210 9.80 -1.61 -2.88
C LEU A 210 9.07 -2.78 -2.25
N VAL A 211 8.49 -3.61 -3.11
CA VAL A 211 7.74 -4.78 -2.71
C VAL A 211 8.30 -5.99 -3.45
N GLU A 212 9.02 -6.83 -2.72
CA GLU A 212 9.84 -7.89 -3.32
C GLU A 212 10.74 -7.31 -4.43
N ASN A 213 10.69 -7.89 -5.64
CA ASN A 213 11.43 -7.40 -6.81
C ASN A 213 10.62 -6.41 -7.67
N THR A 214 9.58 -5.78 -7.11
CA THR A 214 8.76 -4.79 -7.80
C THR A 214 8.96 -3.41 -7.19
N LEU A 215 9.38 -2.47 -8.03
CA LEU A 215 9.59 -1.09 -7.65
C LEU A 215 8.41 -0.23 -8.12
N PHE A 216 7.79 0.47 -7.17
CA PHE A 216 6.76 1.46 -7.38
C PHE A 216 7.38 2.85 -7.29
N LEU A 217 7.19 3.68 -8.31
CA LEU A 217 7.70 5.06 -8.33
C LEU A 217 6.57 6.03 -8.64
N SER A 218 6.38 7.03 -7.78
CA SER A 218 5.61 8.23 -8.13
C SER A 218 6.56 9.34 -8.57
N CYS A 219 6.27 9.94 -9.72
CA CYS A 219 7.16 10.85 -10.42
C CYS A 219 6.44 12.15 -10.79
N ASN A 220 7.12 13.30 -10.70
CA ASN A 220 6.60 14.53 -11.28
C ASN A 220 7.05 14.69 -12.74
N PRO A 221 6.11 14.81 -13.69
CA PRO A 221 6.45 15.16 -15.06
C PRO A 221 6.87 16.63 -15.18
N VAL A 222 7.70 16.92 -16.18
CA VAL A 222 7.89 18.29 -16.69
C VAL A 222 6.70 18.64 -17.58
N LEU A 223 5.95 19.65 -17.16
CA LEU A 223 4.72 20.08 -17.83
C LEU A 223 5.00 21.20 -18.85
N GLN A 224 4.12 21.31 -19.84
CA GLN A 224 4.07 22.46 -20.74
C GLN A 224 2.92 23.37 -20.32
N ASN A 225 3.05 24.68 -20.54
CA ASN A 225 2.04 25.70 -20.17
C ASN A 225 1.66 25.63 -18.68
N THR A 226 2.66 25.47 -17.82
CA THR A 226 2.47 25.12 -16.40
C THR A 226 1.77 26.24 -15.66
N TYR A 227 2.14 27.49 -15.95
CA TYR A 227 1.54 28.65 -15.33
C TYR A 227 0.03 28.72 -15.63
N GLU A 228 -0.36 28.57 -16.90
CA GLU A 228 -1.77 28.64 -17.31
C GLU A 228 -2.61 27.51 -16.69
N MET A 229 -2.08 26.28 -16.67
CA MET A 229 -2.77 25.15 -16.05
C MET A 229 -2.98 25.37 -14.55
N LEU A 230 -1.92 25.74 -13.83
CA LEU A 230 -1.97 25.84 -12.37
C LEU A 230 -2.75 27.06 -11.88
N SER A 231 -2.67 28.20 -12.58
CA SER A 231 -3.51 29.38 -12.30
C SER A 231 -5.00 29.11 -12.49
N LYS A 232 -5.35 28.24 -13.44
CA LYS A 232 -6.72 27.71 -13.61
C LYS A 232 -7.05 26.57 -12.65
N LYS A 233 -6.26 26.35 -11.60
CA LYS A 233 -6.42 25.28 -10.60
C LYS A 233 -6.49 23.88 -11.22
N THR A 234 -5.84 23.68 -12.36
CA THR A 234 -5.73 22.38 -13.04
C THR A 234 -4.42 21.72 -12.65
N PHE A 235 -4.50 20.72 -11.76
CA PHE A 235 -3.32 20.04 -11.22
C PHE A 235 -3.15 18.66 -11.87
N PRO A 236 -2.17 18.49 -12.77
CA PRO A 236 -1.96 17.19 -13.42
C PRO A 236 -1.59 16.12 -12.41
N SER A 237 -1.93 14.88 -12.75
CA SER A 237 -1.57 13.71 -11.95
C SER A 237 -0.06 13.47 -12.00
N SER A 238 0.46 12.96 -10.90
CA SER A 238 1.76 12.31 -10.86
C SER A 238 1.78 11.14 -11.85
N ILE A 239 2.97 10.76 -12.28
CA ILE A 239 3.15 9.54 -13.05
C ILE A 239 3.49 8.43 -12.07
N PHE A 240 2.63 7.42 -12.01
CA PHE A 240 2.87 6.22 -11.24
C PHE A 240 3.45 5.13 -12.15
N LEU A 241 4.60 4.58 -11.77
CA LEU A 241 5.29 3.52 -12.48
C LEU A 241 5.36 2.29 -11.61
N VAL A 242 5.06 1.14 -12.21
CA VAL A 242 5.25 -0.20 -11.63
C VAL A 242 6.32 -0.90 -12.45
N LEU A 243 7.43 -1.26 -11.82
CA LEU A 243 8.61 -1.86 -12.45
C LEU A 243 8.88 -3.23 -11.83
N LYS A 244 8.42 -4.29 -12.48
CA LYS A 244 8.80 -5.67 -12.18
C LYS A 244 10.20 -5.95 -12.69
N ASP A 245 10.94 -6.79 -11.97
CA ASP A 245 12.31 -7.20 -12.30
C ASP A 245 13.18 -6.00 -12.61
N TYR A 246 13.08 -4.98 -11.74
CA TYR A 246 13.74 -3.71 -11.97
C TYR A 246 15.26 -3.86 -11.90
N ASN A 247 15.95 -3.03 -12.67
CA ASN A 247 17.39 -2.90 -12.64
C ASN A 247 17.79 -1.42 -12.55
N CYS A 248 18.75 -1.13 -11.68
CA CYS A 248 19.30 0.21 -11.48
C CYS A 248 20.75 0.24 -11.93
N SER A 249 21.08 1.20 -12.78
CA SER A 249 22.44 1.54 -13.20
C SER A 249 22.67 3.04 -12.99
N GLU A 250 23.92 3.49 -13.13
CA GLU A 250 24.24 4.92 -13.00
C GLU A 250 23.47 5.83 -13.97
N SER A 251 23.03 5.31 -15.12
CA SER A 251 22.37 6.10 -16.17
C SER A 251 20.90 5.79 -16.38
N GLU A 252 20.40 4.66 -15.86
CA GLU A 252 19.00 4.26 -16.05
C GLU A 252 18.42 3.40 -14.91
N ILE A 253 17.10 3.52 -14.73
CA ILE A 253 16.25 2.53 -14.08
C ILE A 253 15.43 1.87 -15.18
N SER A 254 15.39 0.55 -15.21
CA SER A 254 14.56 -0.19 -16.16
C SER A 254 13.81 -1.34 -15.48
N GLY A 255 12.76 -1.85 -16.13
CA GLY A 255 11.96 -2.98 -15.64
C GLY A 255 10.79 -3.25 -16.59
N PHE A 256 9.79 -3.99 -16.12
CA PHE A 256 8.58 -4.31 -16.88
C PHE A 256 7.32 -3.83 -16.17
N ASN A 257 6.36 -3.28 -16.91
CA ASN A 257 5.06 -2.93 -16.34
C ASN A 257 4.12 -4.15 -16.23
N SER A 258 2.90 -3.95 -15.73
CA SER A 258 1.87 -5.01 -15.62
C SER A 258 1.48 -5.64 -16.97
N LYS A 259 1.69 -4.94 -18.09
CA LYS A 259 1.47 -5.42 -19.46
C LYS A 259 2.72 -6.04 -20.09
N ASN A 260 3.74 -6.31 -19.29
CA ASN A 260 5.03 -6.86 -19.72
C ASN A 260 5.77 -5.99 -20.76
N GLN A 261 5.50 -4.69 -20.77
CA GLN A 261 6.22 -3.74 -21.62
C GLN A 261 7.45 -3.23 -20.87
N LYS A 262 8.59 -3.16 -21.57
CA LYS A 262 9.81 -2.59 -21.01
C LYS A 262 9.58 -1.12 -20.68
N VAL A 263 9.87 -0.73 -19.44
CA VAL A 263 9.85 0.66 -18.98
C VAL A 263 11.28 1.08 -18.69
N ARG A 264 11.65 2.29 -19.10
CA ARG A 264 12.97 2.88 -18.85
C ARG A 264 12.84 4.32 -18.40
N LEU A 265 13.59 4.66 -17.36
CA LEU A 265 13.89 6.03 -16.95
C LEU A 265 15.38 6.24 -17.12
N TYR A 266 15.80 7.15 -17.98
CA TYR A 266 17.22 7.36 -18.24
C TYR A 266 17.57 8.84 -18.35
N LYS A 267 18.81 9.17 -17.97
CA LYS A 267 19.30 10.56 -17.90
C LYS A 267 19.35 11.21 -19.28
N THR A 268 19.12 12.51 -19.34
CA THR A 268 19.28 13.31 -20.57
C THR A 268 20.01 14.62 -20.31
N SER A 269 20.98 14.92 -21.17
CA SER A 269 21.67 16.22 -21.23
C SER A 269 21.35 17.01 -22.51
N LYS A 270 20.39 16.54 -23.32
CA LYS A 270 20.01 17.21 -24.58
C LYS A 270 19.52 18.64 -24.31
N LYS A 271 20.08 19.62 -25.02
CA LYS A 271 19.74 21.05 -24.90
C LYS A 271 18.22 21.31 -24.93
N ALA A 272 17.51 20.72 -25.89
CA ALA A 272 16.06 20.88 -26.02
C ALA A 272 15.26 20.39 -24.79
N ASN A 273 15.76 19.37 -24.07
CA ASN A 273 15.11 18.89 -22.85
C ASN A 273 15.38 19.82 -21.67
N LEU A 274 16.60 20.38 -21.59
CA LEU A 274 16.95 21.38 -20.59
C LEU A 274 16.15 22.67 -20.78
N GLU A 275 15.92 23.10 -22.03
CA GLU A 275 15.07 24.25 -22.35
C GLU A 275 13.63 24.05 -21.86
N LYS A 276 13.06 22.85 -22.07
CA LYS A 276 11.73 22.50 -21.53
C LYS A 276 11.69 22.54 -20.00
N LEU A 277 12.72 22.01 -19.33
CA LEU A 277 12.82 22.06 -17.87
C LEU A 277 12.93 23.50 -17.35
N ASN A 278 13.70 24.35 -18.04
CA ASN A 278 13.85 25.75 -17.66
C ASN A 278 12.53 26.52 -17.84
N SER A 279 11.81 26.32 -18.94
CA SER A 279 10.48 26.89 -19.13
C SER A 279 9.51 26.45 -18.03
N TYR A 280 9.54 25.17 -17.67
CA TYR A 280 8.73 24.64 -16.56
C TYR A 280 9.05 25.34 -15.22
N LYS A 281 10.34 25.50 -14.89
CA LYS A 281 10.76 26.20 -13.67
C LYS A 281 10.36 27.67 -13.65
N MET A 282 10.55 28.38 -14.77
CA MET A 282 10.13 29.78 -14.89
C MET A 282 8.62 29.94 -14.72
N ASP A 283 7.83 29.01 -15.26
CA ASP A 283 6.37 29.04 -15.08
C ASP A 283 5.95 28.82 -13.61
N LEU A 284 6.66 27.96 -12.86
CA LEU A 284 6.42 27.79 -11.43
C LEU A 284 6.75 29.05 -10.62
N GLU A 285 7.77 29.80 -11.04
CA GLU A 285 8.17 31.04 -10.37
C GLU A 285 7.12 32.14 -10.50
N LYS A 286 6.43 32.21 -11.65
CA LYS A 286 5.34 33.16 -11.93
C LYS A 286 4.11 32.99 -11.04
N LEU A 287 3.92 31.81 -10.43
CA LEU A 287 2.77 31.56 -9.57
C LEU A 287 2.80 32.46 -8.33
N VAL A 288 1.64 32.99 -7.95
CA VAL A 288 1.50 33.75 -6.70
C VAL A 288 1.56 32.82 -5.49
N VAL A 289 1.72 33.39 -4.28
CA VAL A 289 1.88 32.61 -3.03
C VAL A 289 0.73 31.62 -2.84
N GLU A 290 -0.52 32.06 -3.01
CA GLU A 290 -1.70 31.20 -2.87
C GLU A 290 -1.70 30.03 -3.86
N GLU A 291 -1.28 30.24 -5.11
CA GLU A 291 -1.19 29.17 -6.12
C GLU A 291 -0.10 28.15 -5.78
N LYS A 292 1.03 28.63 -5.24
CA LYS A 292 2.11 27.77 -4.73
C LYS A 292 1.63 26.96 -3.53
N GLU A 293 0.95 27.59 -2.58
CA GLU A 293 0.35 26.90 -1.43
C GLU A 293 -0.68 25.86 -1.84
N ASN A 294 -1.56 26.18 -2.79
CA ASN A 294 -2.52 25.21 -3.36
C ASN A 294 -1.80 24.04 -4.04
N LEU A 295 -0.73 24.30 -4.81
CA LEU A 295 0.09 23.25 -5.40
C LEU A 295 0.75 22.38 -4.32
N TYR A 296 1.29 22.97 -3.25
CA TYR A 296 1.86 22.22 -2.14
C TYR A 296 0.81 21.41 -1.38
N ALA A 297 -0.38 21.97 -1.14
CA ALA A 297 -1.48 21.29 -0.49
C ALA A 297 -1.97 20.11 -1.34
N VAL A 298 -2.16 20.32 -2.65
CA VAL A 298 -2.53 19.25 -3.58
C VAL A 298 -1.43 18.19 -3.67
N ARG A 299 -0.15 18.57 -3.71
CA ARG A 299 0.96 17.61 -3.70
C ARG A 299 1.09 16.86 -2.38
N SER A 300 0.84 17.51 -1.26
CA SER A 300 0.89 16.88 0.08
C SER A 300 -0.30 15.95 0.27
N TYR A 301 -1.50 16.37 -0.13
CA TYR A 301 -2.69 15.53 -0.18
C TYR A 301 -2.50 14.36 -1.13
N LYS A 302 -2.00 14.60 -2.35
CA LYS A 302 -1.64 13.53 -3.29
C LYS A 302 -0.56 12.63 -2.71
N ARG A 303 0.46 13.13 -2.03
CA ARG A 303 1.47 12.29 -1.38
C ARG A 303 0.88 11.48 -0.22
N LEU A 304 -0.06 12.02 0.54
CA LEU A 304 -0.77 11.28 1.59
C LEU A 304 -1.68 10.22 0.98
N VAL A 305 -2.46 10.58 -0.04
CA VAL A 305 -3.29 9.66 -0.81
C VAL A 305 -2.43 8.64 -1.54
N GLU A 306 -1.23 8.99 -2.01
CA GLU A 306 -0.27 8.13 -2.72
C GLU A 306 0.56 7.28 -1.77
N GLN A 307 0.81 7.73 -0.56
CA GLN A 307 1.34 6.91 0.53
C GLN A 307 0.25 6.01 1.11
N ASP A 308 -1.02 6.42 1.06
CA ASP A 308 -2.16 5.56 1.38
C ASP A 308 -2.51 4.65 0.20
N SER A 309 -2.19 5.05 -1.05
CA SER A 309 -2.42 4.29 -2.29
C SER A 309 -1.22 3.48 -2.76
N SER A 310 -0.04 3.67 -2.18
CA SER A 310 1.00 2.66 -2.23
C SER A 310 0.58 1.40 -1.45
N TRP A 311 -0.47 1.52 -0.61
CA TRP A 311 -1.24 0.41 -0.05
C TRP A 311 -2.55 0.08 -0.81
N GLU A 312 -2.80 0.68 -1.99
CA GLU A 312 -3.82 0.17 -2.92
C GLU A 312 -3.27 -1.05 -3.62
N ILE A 313 -3.03 -2.11 -2.83
CA ILE A 313 -2.60 -3.40 -3.34
C ILE A 313 -3.70 -3.90 -4.27
N THR A 314 -3.48 -3.75 -5.57
CA THR A 314 -4.24 -4.35 -6.65
C THR A 314 -4.26 -5.86 -6.45
N GLU A 315 -5.19 -6.55 -7.10
CA GLU A 315 -5.21 -8.00 -6.95
C GLU A 315 -3.94 -8.66 -7.50
N GLU A 316 -3.35 -8.08 -8.55
CA GLU A 316 -2.05 -8.50 -9.08
C GLU A 316 -0.92 -8.31 -8.06
N GLU A 317 -0.85 -7.16 -7.40
CA GLU A 317 0.15 -6.89 -6.34
C GLU A 317 -0.07 -7.80 -5.14
N TYR A 318 -1.33 -8.08 -4.79
CA TYR A 318 -1.67 -8.97 -3.69
C TYR A 318 -1.16 -10.39 -3.95
N LYS A 319 -1.34 -10.88 -5.17
CA LYS A 319 -0.80 -12.17 -5.61
C LYS A 319 0.73 -12.17 -5.52
N ILE A 320 1.40 -11.13 -6.02
CA ILE A 320 2.87 -11.03 -5.95
C ILE A 320 3.37 -11.06 -4.50
N LEU A 321 2.73 -10.28 -3.62
CA LEU A 321 3.08 -10.14 -2.21
C LEU A 321 2.88 -11.41 -1.36
N THR A 322 1.99 -12.29 -1.80
CA THR A 322 1.62 -13.46 -1.00
C THR A 322 2.21 -14.76 -1.55
N PHE A 323 2.40 -14.90 -2.86
CA PHE A 323 2.94 -16.12 -3.49
C PHE A 323 4.48 -16.18 -3.57
N SER A 324 5.17 -15.03 -3.56
CA SER A 324 6.65 -14.97 -3.58
C SER A 324 7.30 -15.63 -2.35
N ASN A 325 6.58 -15.71 -1.24
CA ASN A 325 7.05 -16.38 -0.01
C ASN A 325 7.11 -17.91 -0.11
N GLN A 326 6.61 -18.53 -1.20
CA GLN A 326 6.60 -19.98 -1.38
C GLN A 326 7.73 -20.50 -2.29
N SER A 327 8.52 -19.62 -2.91
CA SER A 327 9.43 -20.01 -4.01
C SER A 327 10.93 -20.01 -3.65
N ASN A 328 11.29 -19.65 -2.41
CA ASN A 328 12.68 -19.54 -1.95
C ASN A 328 13.07 -20.58 -0.88
N GLN A 329 12.31 -21.66 -0.78
CA GLN A 329 12.65 -22.89 -0.05
C GLN A 329 12.70 -24.05 -1.04
#